data_AF-A0A9D2P303-F1
#
_entry.id   AF-A0A9D2P303-F1
#
_cell.length_a   1.000
_cell.length_b   1.000
_cell.length_c   1.000
_cell.angle_alpha   90.00
_cell.angle_beta   90.00
_cell.angle_gamma   90.00
#
_symmetry.space_group_name_H-M   'P 1'
#
loop_
_entity.id
_entity.type
_entity.pdbx_description
1 polymer ?
#
loop_
_entity_poly.entity_id
_entity_poly.type
_entity_poly.pdbx_seq_one_letter_code
_entity_poly.pdbx_strand_id
1 'polypeptide(L)'
;MKCPRVRKYAYHLKTIDSHTEGEATRIVYDGFPELHGETMMDKKKYLMDHYDFLRTALMLEPRGHRDMFGALLTEPVHKEADYGVIFMDSGGCLNMCGHGSIGTASMLVETGMVDVREPYTEVVLDSPSGLIRAKVHVVDGEAVEVSILNVPSFLLKEDVTVQTSQFGKVHCDIAFGGSFFALVDAEKISLPLETENIDEITDLGMELRDKINATVTVRHPYLDITSVDLVEFYAHTDCKNADMKNCVIFGSAQADRSPCGTGTSAKLASLYAKGELKLHERLLYESITGSVFRGEAVGEVDIAGGKGIIPQITGSAYITGFNEWIIDSQDPLRNGFLLGSRTQEEQENPRSRIVQAAWKLFREKGYEQTGIADVIALAEVSEDEFYRFFTRKDDLEHTLGDLFDRKYAELMVSMSPRLSVREKLIYLNKELFTLIEKEVPFELVTHIYVNMPEERQEMLNKERFYYKLIPQLIEEGQKSGEFRTDETAEAAAETYASLERGMIYDWCVKGGKESLVEKGQKIIPVYLGSMLSGT
;
A
#
# COMPACT_ATOMS: atom_id res chain seq x y z
N MET A 1 10.76 48.30 12.14
CA MET A 1 9.44 47.67 11.89
C MET A 1 8.93 47.10 13.21
N LYS A 2 7.66 47.33 13.57
CA LYS A 2 7.04 46.61 14.70
C LYS A 2 6.68 45.21 14.18
N CYS A 3 7.12 44.17 14.88
CA CYS A 3 6.71 42.81 14.56
C CYS A 3 5.17 42.74 14.62
N PRO A 4 4.48 42.12 13.65
CA PRO A 4 3.04 41.98 13.69
C PRO A 4 2.60 41.31 15.00
N ARG A 5 1.56 41.84 15.66
CA ARG A 5 0.91 41.15 16.78
C ARG A 5 0.02 40.05 16.22
N VAL A 6 0.59 38.87 16.10
CA VAL A 6 -0.09 37.64 15.69
C VAL A 6 -0.95 37.15 16.87
N ARG A 7 -2.25 36.88 16.65
CA ARG A 7 -3.13 36.29 17.67
C ARG A 7 -2.75 34.81 17.89
N LYS A 8 -3.15 34.23 19.02
CA LYS A 8 -2.99 32.78 19.23
C LYS A 8 -3.97 32.03 18.31
N TYR A 9 -3.44 31.26 17.37
CA TYR A 9 -4.23 30.45 16.44
C TYR A 9 -4.58 29.08 17.05
N ALA A 10 -5.54 28.37 16.44
CA ALA A 10 -5.93 27.04 16.88
C ALA A 10 -4.82 26.01 16.58
N TYR A 11 -4.27 26.08 15.37
CA TYR A 11 -3.12 25.29 14.94
C TYR A 11 -2.11 26.15 14.18
N HIS A 12 -0.84 25.79 14.34
CA HIS A 12 0.29 26.36 13.63
C HIS A 12 1.18 25.19 13.20
N LEU A 13 1.20 24.90 11.90
CA LEU A 13 1.86 23.73 11.32
C LEU A 13 3.01 24.20 10.43
N LYS A 14 4.13 23.49 10.42
CA LYS A 14 5.24 23.77 9.49
C LYS A 14 5.43 22.65 8.50
N THR A 15 5.66 23.02 7.25
CA THR A 15 5.89 22.06 6.17
C THR A 15 7.11 22.40 5.34
N ILE A 16 7.72 21.34 4.82
CA ILE A 16 8.61 21.40 3.66
C ILE A 16 7.75 20.98 2.49
N ASP A 17 7.46 21.91 1.58
CA ASP A 17 6.82 21.58 0.33
C ASP A 17 7.91 21.21 -0.68
N SER A 18 7.70 20.09 -1.37
CA SER A 18 8.58 19.58 -2.41
C SER A 18 7.75 19.09 -3.59
N HIS A 19 8.41 18.73 -4.68
CA HIS A 19 7.82 17.88 -5.71
C HIS A 19 8.78 16.78 -6.11
N THR A 20 8.25 15.60 -6.39
CA THR A 20 9.00 14.47 -6.97
C THR A 20 8.63 14.37 -8.43
N GLU A 21 9.53 14.77 -9.33
CA GLU A 21 9.30 14.74 -10.78
C GLU A 21 7.97 15.40 -11.22
N GLY A 22 7.51 16.39 -10.46
CA GLY A 22 6.33 17.23 -10.78
C GLY A 22 5.15 17.01 -9.83
N GLU A 23 5.08 15.85 -9.19
CA GLU A 23 4.01 15.53 -8.23
C GLU A 23 4.34 16.10 -6.85
N ALA A 24 3.41 16.84 -6.25
CA ALA A 24 3.64 17.58 -5.02
C ALA A 24 3.88 16.64 -3.82
N THR A 25 4.65 17.08 -2.83
CA THR A 25 4.71 16.41 -1.52
C THR A 25 4.92 17.46 -0.43
N ARG A 26 3.84 17.76 0.30
CA ARG A 26 3.83 18.62 1.48
C ARG A 26 4.16 17.82 2.73
N ILE A 27 5.37 17.97 3.25
CA ILE A 27 5.89 17.20 4.38
C ILE A 27 5.72 18.01 5.66
N VAL A 28 4.75 17.61 6.49
CA VAL A 28 4.50 18.18 7.82
C VAL A 28 5.52 17.61 8.79
N TYR A 29 6.34 18.49 9.38
CA TYR A 29 7.40 18.10 10.31
C TYR A 29 7.26 18.73 11.70
N ASP A 30 6.37 19.71 11.88
CA ASP A 30 6.13 20.38 13.16
C ASP A 30 4.68 20.88 13.28
N GLY A 31 4.18 20.92 14.52
CA GLY A 31 2.88 21.50 14.86
C GLY A 31 1.66 20.59 14.73
N PHE A 32 1.83 19.35 14.26
CA PHE A 32 0.74 18.35 14.25
C PHE A 32 0.54 17.77 15.66
N PRO A 33 -0.70 17.51 16.12
CA PRO A 33 -0.93 16.83 17.39
C PRO A 33 -0.26 15.45 17.46
N GLU A 34 0.12 15.03 18.68
CA GLU A 34 0.66 13.70 18.88
C GLU A 34 -0.36 12.62 18.49
N LEU A 35 0.09 11.61 17.74
CA LEU A 35 -0.72 10.48 17.31
C LEU A 35 -0.41 9.27 18.20
N HIS A 36 -1.44 8.72 18.81
CA HIS A 36 -1.32 7.56 19.68
C HIS A 36 -1.59 6.27 18.90
N GLY A 37 -0.77 5.25 19.16
CA GLY A 37 -0.89 3.97 18.50
C GLY A 37 0.35 3.11 18.74
N GLU A 38 0.16 1.78 18.80
CA GLU A 38 1.27 0.85 18.96
C GLU A 38 1.86 0.41 17.62
N THR A 39 1.21 0.76 16.51
CA THR A 39 1.65 0.54 15.13
C THR A 39 1.45 1.82 14.32
N MET A 40 2.13 1.93 13.17
CA MET A 40 1.88 3.04 12.23
C MET A 40 0.45 3.01 11.67
N MET A 41 -0.17 1.83 11.57
CA MET A 41 -1.58 1.70 11.20
C MET A 41 -2.50 2.31 12.28
N ASP A 42 -2.22 2.05 13.55
CA ASP A 42 -2.95 2.67 14.68
C ASP A 42 -2.82 4.19 14.63
N LYS A 43 -1.62 4.73 14.39
CA LYS A 43 -1.39 6.18 14.27
C LYS A 43 -2.17 6.79 13.10
N LYS A 44 -2.18 6.13 11.94
CA LYS A 44 -3.00 6.53 10.78
C LYS A 44 -4.48 6.54 11.14
N LYS A 45 -4.98 5.48 11.77
CA LYS A 45 -6.38 5.40 12.21
C LYS A 45 -6.72 6.51 13.20
N TYR A 46 -5.86 6.76 14.18
CA TYR A 46 -6.02 7.84 15.15
C TYR A 46 -6.09 9.22 14.46
N LEU A 47 -5.25 9.46 13.45
CA LEU A 47 -5.32 10.67 12.63
C LEU A 47 -6.70 10.78 11.96
N MET A 48 -7.17 9.73 11.29
CA MET A 48 -8.48 9.75 10.61
C MET A 48 -9.65 9.95 11.58
N ASP A 49 -9.62 9.29 12.74
CA ASP A 49 -10.70 9.34 13.73
C ASP A 49 -10.78 10.69 14.47
N HIS A 50 -9.64 11.36 14.68
CA HIS A 50 -9.56 12.55 15.55
C HIS A 50 -9.14 13.84 14.85
N TYR A 51 -8.38 13.75 13.75
CA TYR A 51 -7.67 14.88 13.14
C TYR A 51 -7.79 14.95 11.62
N ASP A 52 -8.74 14.24 10.99
CA ASP A 52 -8.96 14.33 9.53
C ASP A 52 -9.23 15.76 9.04
N PHE A 53 -9.80 16.61 9.91
CA PHE A 53 -10.00 18.02 9.62
C PHE A 53 -8.67 18.79 9.41
N LEU A 54 -7.55 18.33 9.98
CA LEU A 54 -6.22 18.92 9.74
C LEU A 54 -5.66 18.45 8.40
N ARG A 55 -5.90 17.20 8.00
CA ARG A 55 -5.58 16.72 6.66
C ARG A 55 -6.30 17.57 5.62
N THR A 56 -7.63 17.66 5.71
CA THR A 56 -8.43 18.45 4.75
C THR A 56 -8.02 19.92 4.75
N ALA A 57 -7.74 20.51 5.92
CA ALA A 57 -7.25 21.88 6.02
C ALA A 57 -5.92 22.13 5.28
N LEU A 58 -5.03 21.12 5.22
CA LEU A 58 -3.71 21.21 4.58
C LEU A 58 -3.72 20.82 3.11
N MET A 59 -4.53 19.83 2.73
CA MET A 59 -4.57 19.28 1.37
C MET A 59 -5.51 20.05 0.46
N LEU A 60 -6.64 20.55 0.97
CA LEU A 60 -7.66 21.21 0.15
C LEU A 60 -7.44 22.73 0.06
N GLU A 61 -8.19 23.38 -0.86
CA GLU A 61 -8.23 24.83 -0.93
C GLU A 61 -8.73 25.41 0.41
N PRO A 62 -8.21 26.54 0.91
CA PRO A 62 -7.34 27.50 0.21
C PRO A 62 -5.83 27.27 0.44
N ARG A 63 -5.42 26.21 1.16
CA ARG A 63 -3.99 25.98 1.50
C ARG A 63 -3.32 25.00 0.55
N GLY A 64 -4.06 24.04 0.03
CA GLY A 64 -3.65 23.15 -1.04
C GLY A 64 -4.58 23.30 -2.23
N HIS A 65 -4.81 22.19 -2.93
CA HIS A 65 -5.66 22.08 -4.11
C HIS A 65 -6.05 20.61 -4.33
N ARG A 66 -6.90 20.35 -5.32
CA ARG A 66 -7.39 18.99 -5.64
C ARG A 66 -6.28 17.95 -5.72
N ASP A 67 -5.20 18.29 -6.40
CA ASP A 67 -4.04 17.41 -6.63
C ASP A 67 -2.91 17.55 -5.59
N MET A 68 -3.18 18.09 -4.39
CA MET A 68 -2.16 18.19 -3.35
C MET A 68 -1.96 16.84 -2.66
N PHE A 69 -0.70 16.49 -2.45
CA PHE A 69 -0.29 15.31 -1.72
C PHE A 69 0.65 15.68 -0.57
N GLY A 70 0.61 14.92 0.52
CA GLY A 70 1.36 15.22 1.73
C GLY A 70 1.88 13.98 2.46
N ALA A 71 2.83 14.25 3.35
CA ALA A 71 3.41 13.29 4.27
C ALA A 71 3.45 13.91 5.67
N LEU A 72 3.01 13.19 6.70
CA LEU A 72 3.17 13.58 8.08
C LEU A 72 4.30 12.79 8.70
N LEU A 73 5.36 13.48 9.13
CA LEU A 73 6.41 12.89 9.93
C LEU A 73 5.95 12.69 11.37
N THR A 74 6.28 11.54 11.93
CA THR A 74 5.97 11.14 13.31
C THR A 74 7.16 10.40 13.90
N GLU A 75 7.14 10.19 15.21
CA GLU A 75 8.04 9.21 15.84
C GLU A 75 7.80 7.82 15.23
N PRO A 76 8.85 7.09 14.82
CA PRO A 76 8.68 5.73 14.30
C PRO A 76 8.22 4.78 15.40
N VAL A 77 7.49 3.73 15.02
CA VAL A 77 7.21 2.58 15.91
C VAL A 77 8.35 1.56 15.79
N HIS A 78 8.82 1.34 14.56
CA HIS A 78 9.88 0.40 14.27
C HIS A 78 11.27 0.96 14.63
N LYS A 79 12.06 0.20 15.40
CA LYS A 79 13.36 0.64 15.92
C LYS A 79 14.44 0.90 14.87
N GLU A 80 14.27 0.31 13.69
CA GLU A 80 15.20 0.49 12.56
C GLU A 80 14.88 1.72 11.71
N ALA A 81 13.72 2.36 11.92
CA ALA A 81 13.32 3.51 11.13
C ALA A 81 13.88 4.81 11.71
N ASP A 82 14.23 5.72 10.82
CA ASP A 82 14.65 7.08 11.15
C ASP A 82 13.42 7.92 11.53
N TYR A 83 12.32 7.75 10.78
CA TYR A 83 11.06 8.47 10.99
C TYR A 83 9.85 7.58 10.71
N GLY A 84 8.76 7.80 11.44
CA GLY A 84 7.44 7.32 11.03
C GLY A 84 6.83 8.27 10.01
N VAL A 85 6.12 7.73 9.00
CA VAL A 85 5.48 8.53 7.96
C VAL A 85 4.03 8.08 7.72
N ILE A 86 3.10 9.04 7.66
CA ILE A 86 1.72 8.81 7.22
C ILE A 86 1.48 9.67 5.99
N PHE A 87 1.17 9.02 4.85
CA PHE A 87 0.88 9.73 3.61
C PHE A 87 -0.59 10.14 3.55
N MET A 88 -0.86 11.31 2.98
CA MET A 88 -2.20 11.89 2.89
C MET A 88 -2.42 12.62 1.57
N ASP A 89 -3.65 12.59 1.07
CA ASP A 89 -4.07 13.28 -0.14
C ASP A 89 -5.42 14.01 0.10
N SER A 90 -6.04 14.51 -0.97
CA SER A 90 -7.35 15.17 -0.90
C SER A 90 -8.50 14.23 -0.50
N GLY A 91 -8.35 12.91 -0.67
CA GLY A 91 -9.33 11.89 -0.30
C GLY A 91 -9.17 11.34 1.11
N GLY A 92 -7.95 10.99 1.52
CA GLY A 92 -7.70 10.31 2.80
C GLY A 92 -6.21 10.11 3.10
N CYS A 93 -5.89 9.01 3.78
CA CYS A 93 -4.52 8.61 4.09
C CYS A 93 -4.15 7.30 3.39
N LEU A 94 -2.97 7.24 2.80
CA LEU A 94 -2.44 6.06 2.12
C LEU A 94 -1.48 5.27 3.02
N ASN A 95 -1.36 3.96 2.79
CA ASN A 95 -0.43 3.13 3.55
C ASN A 95 1.02 3.24 3.03
N MET A 96 1.18 3.53 1.73
CA MET A 96 2.46 3.73 1.04
C MET A 96 2.24 4.66 -0.17
N CYS A 97 3.26 5.43 -0.54
CA CYS A 97 3.29 6.20 -1.78
C CYS A 97 4.73 6.35 -2.30
N GLY A 98 4.99 5.92 -3.53
CA GLY A 98 6.35 5.95 -4.10
C GLY A 98 6.93 7.35 -4.24
N HIS A 99 6.20 8.27 -4.89
CA HIS A 99 6.68 9.65 -5.06
C HIS A 99 6.82 10.38 -3.71
N GLY A 100 5.90 10.11 -2.78
CA GLY A 100 5.92 10.67 -1.42
C GLY A 100 7.09 10.15 -0.60
N SER A 101 7.46 8.88 -0.74
CA SER A 101 8.66 8.29 -0.13
C SER A 101 9.95 8.89 -0.68
N ILE A 102 10.05 9.04 -2.01
CA ILE A 102 11.20 9.69 -2.68
C ILE A 102 11.34 11.13 -2.20
N GLY A 103 10.24 11.90 -2.21
CA GLY A 103 10.20 13.28 -1.75
C GLY A 103 10.62 13.39 -0.28
N THR A 104 9.98 12.61 0.60
CA THR A 104 10.27 12.63 2.04
C THR A 104 11.74 12.26 2.33
N ALA A 105 12.26 11.18 1.74
CA ALA A 105 13.64 10.77 1.95
C ALA A 105 14.65 11.81 1.44
N SER A 106 14.39 12.43 0.28
CA SER A 106 15.20 13.52 -0.25
C SER A 106 15.22 14.69 0.73
N MET A 107 14.04 15.12 1.21
CA MET A 107 13.94 16.27 2.11
C MET A 107 14.61 16.02 3.46
N LEU A 108 14.55 14.79 3.99
CA LEU A 108 15.24 14.44 5.24
C LEU A 108 16.77 14.58 5.10
N VAL A 109 17.33 14.21 3.95
CA VAL A 109 18.75 14.40 3.64
C VAL A 109 19.07 15.89 3.43
N GLU A 110 18.35 16.58 2.54
CA GLU A 110 18.56 17.99 2.20
C GLU A 110 18.50 18.93 3.42
N THR A 111 17.62 18.62 4.38
CA THR A 111 17.44 19.43 5.59
C THR A 111 18.31 18.97 6.76
N GLY A 112 19.12 17.92 6.59
CA GLY A 112 19.96 17.36 7.64
C GLY A 112 19.18 16.79 8.84
N MET A 113 17.95 16.35 8.60
CA MET A 113 17.11 15.68 9.62
C MET A 113 17.54 14.23 9.87
N VAL A 114 18.39 13.68 9.01
CA VAL A 114 19.07 12.38 9.18
C VAL A 114 20.58 12.53 9.05
N ASP A 115 21.34 11.55 9.52
CA ASP A 115 22.79 11.51 9.36
C ASP A 115 23.19 11.27 7.90
N VAL A 116 23.63 12.32 7.20
CA VAL A 116 23.97 12.27 5.78
C VAL A 116 25.36 11.64 5.54
N ARG A 117 25.41 10.68 4.60
CA ARG A 117 26.62 9.98 4.15
C ARG A 117 26.71 9.92 2.63
N GLU A 118 27.93 10.06 2.12
CA GLU A 118 28.23 9.95 0.68
C GLU A 118 28.97 8.64 0.34
N PRO A 119 28.77 8.07 -0.86
CA PRO A 119 27.88 8.56 -1.93
C PRO A 119 26.41 8.16 -1.73
N TYR A 120 26.10 7.35 -0.72
CA TYR A 120 24.73 6.92 -0.46
C TYR A 120 24.36 7.04 1.02
N THR A 121 23.18 7.61 1.27
CA THR A 121 22.49 7.60 2.57
C THR A 121 21.31 6.64 2.49
N GLU A 122 21.20 5.73 3.47
CA GLU A 122 19.99 4.91 3.63
C GLU A 122 19.04 5.67 4.56
N VAL A 123 17.82 5.93 4.10
CA VAL A 123 16.74 6.52 4.89
C VAL A 123 15.64 5.48 5.02
N VAL A 124 15.29 5.14 6.26
CA VAL A 124 14.30 4.12 6.57
C VAL A 124 13.06 4.80 7.16
N LEU A 125 11.96 4.75 6.42
CA LEU A 125 10.67 5.31 6.85
C LEU A 125 9.77 4.18 7.37
N ASP A 126 9.17 4.35 8.55
CA ASP A 126 8.15 3.43 9.07
C ASP A 126 6.76 3.91 8.64
N SER A 127 6.14 3.23 7.67
CA SER A 127 4.81 3.56 7.17
C SER A 127 3.75 2.59 7.67
N PRO A 128 2.44 2.86 7.48
CA PRO A 128 1.40 1.87 7.79
C PRO A 128 1.56 0.53 7.07
N SER A 129 2.25 0.49 5.92
CA SER A 129 2.59 -0.74 5.18
C SER A 129 3.91 -1.39 5.63
N GLY A 130 4.60 -0.83 6.63
CA GLY A 130 5.89 -1.28 7.11
C GLY A 130 7.06 -0.38 6.68
N LEU A 131 8.27 -0.90 6.83
CA LEU A 131 9.50 -0.17 6.49
C LEU A 131 9.64 0.09 4.99
N ILE A 132 9.90 1.35 4.65
CA ILE A 132 10.30 1.79 3.31
C ILE A 132 11.78 2.16 3.38
N ARG A 133 12.62 1.42 2.67
CA ARG A 133 14.07 1.69 2.60
C ARG A 133 14.39 2.47 1.34
N ALA A 134 14.70 3.74 1.52
CA ALA A 134 15.11 4.64 0.47
C ALA A 134 16.64 4.74 0.44
N LYS A 135 17.24 4.49 -0.72
CA LYS A 135 18.66 4.68 -0.97
C LYS A 135 18.84 6.02 -1.69
N VAL A 136 19.26 7.04 -0.95
CA VAL A 136 19.50 8.39 -1.46
C VAL A 136 20.93 8.49 -1.96
N HIS A 137 21.12 8.79 -3.24
CA HIS A 137 22.41 9.16 -3.80
C HIS A 137 22.71 10.62 -3.44
N VAL A 138 23.83 10.84 -2.76
CA VAL A 138 24.22 12.14 -2.23
C VAL A 138 25.52 12.59 -2.89
N VAL A 139 25.52 13.82 -3.41
CA VAL A 139 26.69 14.46 -4.02
C VAL A 139 26.81 15.87 -3.46
N ASP A 140 27.95 16.20 -2.86
CA ASP A 140 28.22 17.51 -2.26
C ASP A 140 27.15 17.91 -1.20
N GLY A 141 26.62 16.93 -0.47
CA GLY A 141 25.56 17.09 0.52
C GLY A 141 24.13 17.17 -0.02
N GLU A 142 23.93 17.19 -1.35
CA GLU A 142 22.62 17.28 -2.00
C GLU A 142 22.07 15.88 -2.36
N ALA A 143 20.76 15.69 -2.19
CA ALA A 143 20.04 14.47 -2.55
C ALA A 143 19.73 14.47 -4.06
N VAL A 144 20.60 13.85 -4.86
CA VAL A 144 20.51 13.88 -6.33
C VAL A 144 19.42 12.96 -6.86
N GLU A 145 19.34 11.73 -6.34
CA GLU A 145 18.31 10.77 -6.73
C GLU A 145 18.02 9.80 -5.58
N VAL A 146 16.80 9.28 -5.51
CA VAL A 146 16.39 8.31 -4.50
C VAL A 146 15.86 7.06 -5.16
N SER A 147 16.40 5.91 -4.78
CA SER A 147 15.89 4.60 -5.18
C SER A 147 15.06 3.97 -4.06
N ILE A 148 13.90 3.44 -4.42
CA ILE A 148 13.06 2.60 -3.55
C ILE A 148 12.78 1.27 -4.24
N LEU A 149 12.75 0.18 -3.47
CA LEU A 149 12.19 -1.09 -3.93
C LEU A 149 10.69 -1.07 -3.74
N ASN A 150 9.95 -1.45 -4.77
CA ASN A 150 8.51 -1.55 -4.71
C ASN A 150 8.09 -3.02 -4.50
N VAL A 151 6.80 -3.23 -4.26
CA VAL A 151 6.21 -4.56 -4.05
C VAL A 151 6.42 -5.48 -5.27
N PRO A 152 6.36 -6.81 -5.07
CA PRO A 152 6.25 -7.75 -6.19
C PRO A 152 5.21 -7.30 -7.20
N SER A 153 5.63 -7.18 -8.45
CA SER A 153 4.82 -6.66 -9.56
C SER A 153 4.71 -7.71 -10.65
N PHE A 154 3.55 -7.85 -11.28
CA PHE A 154 3.28 -8.93 -12.24
C PHE A 154 2.18 -8.56 -13.23
N LEU A 155 2.19 -9.23 -14.39
CA LEU A 155 1.13 -9.15 -15.39
C LEU A 155 0.02 -10.16 -15.03
N LEU A 156 -1.22 -9.70 -14.86
CA LEU A 156 -2.36 -10.55 -14.49
C LEU A 156 -3.16 -11.03 -15.70
N LYS A 157 -3.52 -10.12 -16.62
CA LYS A 157 -4.28 -10.44 -17.84
C LYS A 157 -3.73 -9.65 -19.01
N GLU A 158 -3.72 -10.29 -20.17
CA GLU A 158 -3.34 -9.69 -21.44
C GLU A 158 -4.55 -9.43 -22.32
N ASP A 159 -4.47 -8.38 -23.14
CA ASP A 159 -5.39 -8.11 -24.24
C ASP A 159 -6.89 -8.07 -23.84
N VAL A 160 -7.18 -7.49 -22.68
CA VAL A 160 -8.54 -7.24 -22.21
C VAL A 160 -9.18 -6.17 -23.09
N THR A 161 -10.29 -6.52 -23.74
CA THR A 161 -11.02 -5.62 -24.63
C THR A 161 -12.18 -4.93 -23.92
N VAL A 162 -12.25 -3.60 -24.01
CA VAL A 162 -13.32 -2.78 -23.43
C VAL A 162 -13.94 -1.91 -24.51
N GLN A 163 -15.27 -1.86 -24.57
CA GLN A 163 -15.98 -0.97 -25.48
C GLN A 163 -16.15 0.41 -24.82
N THR A 164 -15.60 1.45 -25.43
CA THR A 164 -15.69 2.85 -24.99
C THR A 164 -16.67 3.64 -25.85
N SER A 165 -17.09 4.79 -25.33
CA SER A 165 -18.05 5.68 -25.96
C SER A 165 -17.49 6.38 -27.20
N GLN A 166 -16.24 6.88 -27.10
CA GLN A 166 -15.60 7.68 -28.15
C GLN A 166 -14.54 6.91 -28.95
N PHE A 167 -13.78 6.01 -28.30
CA PHE A 167 -12.62 5.32 -28.90
C PHE A 167 -12.94 3.92 -29.43
N GLY A 168 -14.21 3.51 -29.43
CA GLY A 168 -14.60 2.19 -29.88
C GLY A 168 -14.02 1.08 -28.99
N LYS A 169 -13.44 0.04 -29.59
CA LYS A 169 -12.80 -1.06 -28.84
C LYS A 169 -11.39 -0.67 -28.44
N VAL A 170 -11.14 -0.61 -27.14
CA VAL A 170 -9.82 -0.36 -26.55
C VAL A 170 -9.30 -1.66 -25.97
N HIS A 171 -8.04 -1.97 -26.26
CA HIS A 171 -7.32 -3.13 -25.72
C HIS A 171 -6.38 -2.68 -24.61
N CYS A 172 -6.36 -3.40 -23.50
CA CYS A 172 -5.49 -3.12 -22.37
C CYS A 172 -4.96 -4.38 -21.72
N ASP A 173 -3.78 -4.29 -21.11
CA ASP A 173 -3.30 -5.31 -20.18
C ASP A 173 -3.71 -4.93 -18.75
N ILE A 174 -3.89 -5.92 -17.89
CA ILE A 174 -4.07 -5.69 -16.46
C ILE A 174 -2.82 -6.18 -15.74
N ALA A 175 -2.09 -5.26 -15.12
CA ALA A 175 -0.86 -5.54 -14.40
C ALA A 175 -0.90 -4.94 -12.99
N PHE A 176 -0.17 -5.55 -12.06
CA PHE A 176 -0.06 -5.12 -10.68
C PHE A 176 1.33 -4.51 -10.44
N GLY A 177 1.35 -3.32 -9.83
CA GLY A 177 2.58 -2.59 -9.46
C GLY A 177 2.53 -2.00 -8.05
N GLY A 178 1.69 -2.55 -7.17
CA GLY A 178 1.25 -1.95 -5.91
C GLY A 178 -0.26 -1.68 -5.87
N SER A 179 -0.80 -1.33 -7.04
CA SER A 179 -2.23 -1.34 -7.37
C SER A 179 -2.41 -2.03 -8.72
N PHE A 180 -3.63 -2.41 -9.08
CA PHE A 180 -3.91 -2.86 -10.44
C PHE A 180 -4.06 -1.68 -11.40
N PHE A 181 -3.40 -1.80 -12.54
CA PHE A 181 -3.43 -0.86 -13.65
C PHE A 181 -4.04 -1.52 -14.88
N ALA A 182 -4.86 -0.77 -15.61
CA ALA A 182 -5.11 -1.04 -17.01
C ALA A 182 -4.08 -0.31 -17.87
N LEU A 183 -3.19 -1.05 -18.54
CA LEU A 183 -2.14 -0.50 -19.40
C LEU A 183 -2.67 -0.42 -20.84
N VAL A 184 -2.82 0.79 -21.36
CA VAL A 184 -3.38 1.07 -22.69
C VAL A 184 -2.29 1.65 -23.58
N ASP A 185 -2.10 1.04 -24.74
CA ASP A 185 -1.26 1.57 -25.80
C ASP A 185 -2.00 2.73 -26.49
N ALA A 186 -1.59 3.97 -26.19
CA ALA A 186 -2.25 5.17 -26.67
C ALA A 186 -2.14 5.33 -28.20
N GLU A 187 -1.07 4.80 -28.81
CA GLU A 187 -0.87 4.86 -30.26
C GLU A 187 -1.90 4.01 -31.00
N LYS A 188 -2.27 2.85 -30.46
CA LYS A 188 -3.29 1.97 -31.05
C LYS A 188 -4.69 2.58 -31.09
N ILE A 189 -4.96 3.56 -30.23
CA ILE A 189 -6.23 4.29 -30.19
C ILE A 189 -6.10 5.72 -30.73
N SER A 190 -4.93 6.08 -31.28
CA SER A 190 -4.64 7.42 -31.82
C SER A 190 -4.87 8.55 -30.80
N LEU A 191 -4.54 8.32 -29.53
CA LEU A 191 -4.61 9.30 -28.45
C LEU A 191 -3.23 9.93 -28.19
N PRO A 192 -3.01 11.22 -28.52
CA PRO A 192 -1.75 11.90 -28.21
C PRO A 192 -1.59 12.12 -26.70
N LEU A 193 -0.42 11.80 -26.14
CA LEU A 193 -0.09 12.03 -24.74
C LEU A 193 0.59 13.39 -24.54
N GLU A 194 -0.18 14.44 -24.80
CA GLU A 194 0.23 15.84 -24.66
C GLU A 194 -0.64 16.56 -23.63
N THR A 195 -0.11 17.60 -22.98
CA THR A 195 -0.82 18.32 -21.91
C THR A 195 -2.13 18.95 -22.37
N GLU A 196 -2.23 19.33 -23.64
CA GLU A 196 -3.41 19.87 -24.29
C GLU A 196 -4.56 18.86 -24.39
N ASN A 197 -4.26 17.56 -24.32
CA ASN A 197 -5.22 16.46 -24.39
C ASN A 197 -5.65 15.95 -23.01
N ILE A 198 -5.25 16.60 -21.91
CA ILE A 198 -5.43 16.05 -20.56
C ILE A 198 -6.90 15.77 -20.20
N ASP A 199 -7.84 16.59 -20.64
CA ASP A 199 -9.27 16.39 -20.39
C ASP A 199 -9.77 15.11 -21.07
N GLU A 200 -9.36 14.87 -22.31
CA GLU A 200 -9.72 13.69 -23.10
C GLU A 200 -9.09 12.41 -22.53
N ILE A 201 -7.81 12.47 -22.16
CA ILE A 201 -7.09 11.35 -21.51
C ILE A 201 -7.78 10.99 -20.19
N THR A 202 -8.13 12.01 -19.40
CA THR A 202 -8.76 11.84 -18.09
C THR A 202 -10.16 11.23 -18.21
N ASP A 203 -10.99 11.76 -19.11
CA ASP A 203 -12.35 11.24 -19.33
C ASP A 203 -12.32 9.78 -19.79
N LEU A 204 -11.43 9.44 -20.72
CA LEU A 204 -11.24 8.07 -21.19
C LEU A 204 -10.71 7.15 -20.07
N GLY A 205 -9.73 7.61 -19.29
CA GLY A 205 -9.16 6.84 -18.18
C GLY A 205 -10.22 6.46 -17.15
N MET A 206 -11.08 7.42 -16.77
CA MET A 206 -12.19 7.17 -15.86
C MET A 206 -13.22 6.21 -16.44
N GLU A 207 -13.61 6.41 -17.71
CA GLU A 207 -14.54 5.51 -18.39
C GLU A 207 -14.01 4.06 -18.44
N LEU A 208 -12.73 3.88 -18.79
CA LEU A 208 -12.08 2.58 -18.85
C LEU A 208 -12.03 1.91 -17.48
N ARG A 209 -11.57 2.63 -16.44
CA ARG A 209 -11.51 2.10 -15.07
C ARG A 209 -12.86 1.57 -14.61
N ASP A 210 -13.91 2.38 -14.76
CA ASP A 210 -15.24 2.03 -14.28
C ASP A 210 -15.81 0.83 -15.06
N LYS A 211 -15.61 0.79 -16.38
CA LYS A 211 -16.04 -0.34 -17.23
C LYS A 211 -15.27 -1.62 -16.94
N ILE A 212 -13.96 -1.53 -16.73
CA ILE A 212 -13.13 -2.69 -16.37
C ILE A 212 -13.60 -3.27 -15.04
N ASN A 213 -13.77 -2.44 -14.02
CA ASN A 213 -14.27 -2.90 -12.71
C ASN A 213 -15.68 -3.48 -12.78
N ALA A 214 -16.51 -3.02 -13.71
CA ALA A 214 -17.86 -3.58 -13.91
C ALA A 214 -17.89 -4.91 -14.69
N THR A 215 -16.87 -5.19 -15.51
CA THR A 215 -16.93 -6.30 -16.50
C THR A 215 -15.81 -7.34 -16.37
N VAL A 216 -14.73 -7.01 -15.67
CA VAL A 216 -13.54 -7.84 -15.56
C VAL A 216 -13.27 -8.13 -14.10
N THR A 217 -13.29 -9.41 -13.73
CA THR A 217 -12.86 -9.84 -12.41
C THR A 217 -11.33 -9.79 -12.33
N VAL A 218 -10.83 -8.93 -11.44
CA VAL A 218 -9.41 -8.88 -11.06
C VAL A 218 -9.30 -9.28 -9.59
N ARG A 219 -8.26 -10.03 -9.26
CA ARG A 219 -7.93 -10.39 -7.87
C ARG A 219 -6.44 -10.60 -7.77
N HIS A 220 -5.82 -9.94 -6.80
CA HIS A 220 -4.42 -10.21 -6.50
C HIS A 220 -4.30 -11.61 -5.89
N PRO A 221 -3.34 -12.45 -6.31
CA PRO A 221 -3.26 -13.85 -5.87
C PRO A 221 -3.10 -14.04 -4.36
N TYR A 222 -2.55 -13.01 -3.70
CA TYR A 222 -2.17 -13.03 -2.28
C TYR A 222 -2.74 -11.87 -1.45
N LEU A 223 -3.44 -10.93 -2.09
CA LEU A 223 -3.91 -9.69 -1.45
C LEU A 223 -5.38 -9.52 -1.81
N ASP A 224 -6.17 -8.92 -0.91
CA ASP A 224 -7.56 -8.58 -1.20
C ASP A 224 -7.69 -7.25 -1.95
N ILE A 225 -7.00 -7.19 -3.08
CA ILE A 225 -7.08 -6.12 -4.06
C ILE A 225 -7.87 -6.72 -5.23
N THR A 226 -9.07 -6.19 -5.46
CA THR A 226 -10.06 -6.76 -6.39
C THR A 226 -10.60 -5.75 -7.40
N SER A 227 -10.01 -4.55 -7.45
CA SER A 227 -10.33 -3.50 -8.42
C SER A 227 -9.08 -3.05 -9.15
N VAL A 228 -9.28 -2.59 -10.40
CA VAL A 228 -8.34 -1.75 -11.13
C VAL A 228 -8.56 -0.31 -10.66
N ASP A 229 -7.53 0.28 -10.06
CA ASP A 229 -7.67 1.61 -9.45
C ASP A 229 -7.14 2.71 -10.38
N LEU A 230 -6.25 2.35 -11.31
CA LEU A 230 -5.55 3.29 -12.20
C LEU A 230 -5.59 2.82 -13.67
N VAL A 231 -5.58 3.77 -14.58
CA VAL A 231 -5.39 3.52 -16.03
C VAL A 231 -4.14 4.26 -16.47
N GLU A 232 -3.19 3.52 -17.05
CA GLU A 232 -1.96 4.07 -17.60
C GLU A 232 -2.05 4.03 -19.13
N PHE A 233 -2.00 5.20 -19.75
CA PHE A 233 -1.79 5.33 -21.18
C PHE A 233 -0.30 5.45 -21.45
N TYR A 234 0.23 4.64 -22.35
CA TYR A 234 1.64 4.68 -22.73
C TYR A 234 1.81 4.83 -24.24
N ALA A 235 2.90 5.46 -24.64
CA ALA A 235 3.26 5.68 -26.04
C ALA A 235 4.79 5.69 -26.23
N HIS A 236 5.20 5.68 -27.49
CA HIS A 236 6.57 6.03 -27.85
C HIS A 236 6.88 7.50 -27.47
N THR A 237 8.16 7.81 -27.26
CA THR A 237 8.64 9.17 -27.06
C THR A 237 9.87 9.46 -27.92
N ASP A 238 9.91 10.66 -28.50
CA ASP A 238 11.09 11.20 -29.19
C ASP A 238 12.12 11.82 -28.21
N CYS A 239 11.81 11.85 -26.92
CA CYS A 239 12.70 12.38 -25.89
C CYS A 239 13.96 11.51 -25.79
N LYS A 240 15.13 12.10 -26.07
CA LYS A 240 16.42 11.37 -26.05
C LYS A 240 16.80 10.76 -24.69
N ASN A 241 16.17 11.21 -23.61
CA ASN A 241 16.45 10.78 -22.25
C ASN A 241 15.36 9.86 -21.69
N ALA A 242 14.45 9.37 -22.53
CA ALA A 242 13.41 8.43 -22.16
C ALA A 242 13.22 7.36 -23.24
N ASP A 243 12.77 6.19 -22.82
CA ASP A 243 12.49 5.05 -23.69
C ASP A 243 11.01 5.02 -24.10
N MET A 244 10.12 5.48 -23.21
CA MET A 244 8.66 5.55 -23.39
C MET A 244 8.08 6.76 -22.65
N LYS A 245 6.85 7.15 -22.97
CA LYS A 245 6.07 8.17 -22.24
C LYS A 245 4.77 7.57 -21.70
N ASN A 246 4.31 8.03 -20.54
CA ASN A 246 3.01 7.69 -19.98
C ASN A 246 2.22 8.88 -19.43
N CYS A 247 0.93 8.63 -19.22
CA CYS A 247 0.05 9.42 -18.38
C CYS A 247 -0.86 8.47 -17.58
N VAL A 248 -0.87 8.60 -16.26
CA VAL A 248 -1.70 7.78 -15.36
C VAL A 248 -2.90 8.57 -14.87
N ILE A 249 -4.09 8.00 -15.02
CA ILE A 249 -5.35 8.54 -14.53
C ILE A 249 -5.85 7.73 -13.33
N PHE A 250 -6.19 8.41 -12.24
CA PHE A 250 -6.56 7.76 -10.98
C PHE A 250 -7.49 8.61 -10.09
N GLY A 251 -7.93 8.00 -8.98
CA GLY A 251 -8.76 8.66 -7.98
C GLY A 251 -10.02 9.30 -8.57
N SER A 252 -10.33 10.51 -8.14
CA SER A 252 -11.45 11.30 -8.67
C SER A 252 -11.07 12.12 -9.92
N ALA A 253 -10.48 11.46 -10.92
CA ALA A 253 -10.01 12.03 -12.19
C ALA A 253 -8.80 12.96 -12.07
N GLN A 254 -7.78 12.47 -11.37
CA GLN A 254 -6.46 13.08 -11.29
C GLN A 254 -5.57 12.49 -12.37
N ALA A 255 -4.67 13.30 -12.92
CA ALA A 255 -3.62 12.86 -13.82
C ALA A 255 -2.26 13.02 -13.13
N ASP A 256 -1.49 11.95 -13.02
CA ASP A 256 -0.17 11.97 -12.38
C ASP A 256 0.80 12.83 -13.22
N ARG A 257 1.48 13.78 -12.57
CA ARG A 257 2.47 14.64 -13.26
C ARG A 257 3.83 13.96 -13.30
N SER A 258 4.07 12.99 -12.42
CA SER A 258 5.21 12.10 -12.46
C SER A 258 4.95 10.93 -13.42
N PRO A 259 5.97 10.14 -13.77
CA PRO A 259 5.79 8.90 -14.54
C PRO A 259 5.12 7.76 -13.76
N CYS A 260 4.61 8.04 -12.55
CA CYS A 260 3.96 7.11 -11.62
C CYS A 260 4.83 5.90 -11.23
N GLY A 261 5.33 5.85 -9.99
CA GLY A 261 6.22 4.76 -9.55
C GLY A 261 5.57 3.37 -9.60
N THR A 262 4.30 3.27 -9.19
CA THR A 262 3.52 2.02 -9.25
C THR A 262 3.12 1.67 -10.68
N GLY A 263 2.81 2.66 -11.52
CA GLY A 263 2.58 2.46 -12.96
C GLY A 263 3.82 1.95 -13.69
N THR A 264 4.96 2.62 -13.48
CA THR A 264 6.27 2.17 -13.96
C THR A 264 6.58 0.73 -13.52
N SER A 265 6.26 0.36 -12.29
CA SER A 265 6.42 -1.02 -11.78
C SER A 265 5.52 -2.02 -12.51
N ALA A 266 4.26 -1.67 -12.75
CA ALA A 266 3.31 -2.48 -13.52
C ALA A 266 3.74 -2.63 -14.99
N LYS A 267 4.26 -1.55 -15.60
CA LYS A 267 4.79 -1.56 -16.96
C LYS A 267 6.02 -2.44 -17.09
N LEU A 268 7.00 -2.31 -16.18
CA LEU A 268 8.16 -3.20 -16.11
C LEU A 268 7.74 -4.66 -16.02
N ALA A 269 6.75 -4.97 -15.17
CA ALA A 269 6.25 -6.32 -15.03
C ALA A 269 5.59 -6.86 -16.30
N SER A 270 4.82 -6.01 -17.01
CA SER A 270 4.23 -6.36 -18.31
C SER A 270 5.30 -6.62 -19.37
N LEU A 271 6.28 -5.72 -19.52
CA LEU A 271 7.39 -5.89 -20.46
C LEU A 271 8.22 -7.14 -20.14
N TYR A 272 8.50 -7.40 -18.85
CA TYR A 272 9.23 -8.59 -18.41
C TYR A 272 8.49 -9.88 -18.73
N ALA A 273 7.19 -9.95 -18.41
CA ALA A 273 6.36 -11.12 -18.67
C ALA A 273 6.30 -11.46 -20.17
N LYS A 274 6.28 -10.44 -21.03
CA LYS A 274 6.30 -10.56 -22.50
C LYS A 274 7.69 -10.82 -23.10
N GLY A 275 8.74 -10.78 -22.29
CA GLY A 275 10.12 -10.96 -22.73
C GLY A 275 10.69 -9.76 -23.51
N GLU A 276 10.06 -8.59 -23.38
CA GLU A 276 10.46 -7.33 -24.01
C GLU A 276 11.49 -6.56 -23.16
N LEU A 277 11.65 -6.91 -21.88
CA LEU A 277 12.63 -6.35 -20.96
C LEU A 277 13.28 -7.45 -20.11
N LYS A 278 14.59 -7.38 -19.88
CA LYS A 278 15.34 -8.34 -19.05
C LYS A 278 15.53 -7.85 -17.61
N LEU A 279 15.87 -8.76 -16.70
CA LEU A 279 16.34 -8.36 -15.36
C LEU A 279 17.55 -7.43 -15.48
N HIS A 280 17.59 -6.41 -14.62
CA HIS A 280 18.59 -5.35 -14.58
C HIS A 280 18.69 -4.47 -15.83
N GLU A 281 17.74 -4.62 -16.76
CA GLU A 281 17.57 -3.68 -17.86
C GLU A 281 16.74 -2.49 -17.37
N ARG A 282 17.26 -1.28 -17.63
CA ARG A 282 16.63 -0.04 -17.20
C ARG A 282 15.51 0.37 -18.18
N LEU A 283 14.45 0.96 -17.63
CA LEU A 283 13.43 1.69 -18.36
C LEU A 283 13.46 3.15 -17.88
N LEU A 284 13.72 4.09 -18.79
CA LEU A 284 13.54 5.52 -18.55
C LEU A 284 12.14 5.91 -19.00
N TYR A 285 11.24 6.17 -18.05
CA TYR A 285 9.83 6.41 -18.34
C TYR A 285 9.51 7.90 -18.15
N GLU A 286 9.06 8.55 -19.22
CA GLU A 286 8.68 9.97 -19.23
C GLU A 286 7.21 10.14 -18.82
N SER A 287 6.89 11.22 -18.11
CA SER A 287 5.52 11.62 -17.81
C SER A 287 4.95 12.52 -18.90
N ILE A 288 3.65 12.83 -18.80
CA ILE A 288 3.00 13.84 -19.65
C ILE A 288 3.60 15.26 -19.48
N THR A 289 4.34 15.52 -18.39
CA THR A 289 5.00 16.80 -18.13
C THR A 289 6.48 16.82 -18.53
N GLY A 290 7.01 15.70 -19.03
CA GLY A 290 8.39 15.57 -19.47
C GLY A 290 9.40 15.17 -18.39
N SER A 291 8.94 14.92 -17.16
CA SER A 291 9.76 14.39 -16.08
C SER A 291 10.04 12.89 -16.27
N VAL A 292 11.10 12.34 -15.66
CA VAL A 292 11.57 10.98 -15.94
C VAL A 292 11.86 10.20 -14.68
N PHE A 293 11.36 8.97 -14.61
CA PHE A 293 11.76 7.97 -13.64
C PHE A 293 12.63 6.92 -14.30
N ARG A 294 13.56 6.38 -13.53
CA ARG A 294 14.32 5.18 -13.90
C ARG A 294 13.75 3.99 -13.16
N GLY A 295 13.16 3.07 -13.91
CA GLY A 295 12.69 1.78 -13.42
C GLY A 295 13.68 0.66 -13.77
N GLU A 296 13.81 -0.34 -12.89
CA GLU A 296 14.61 -1.55 -13.14
C GLU A 296 13.94 -2.76 -12.48
N ALA A 297 13.85 -3.90 -13.17
CA ALA A 297 13.49 -5.17 -12.55
C ALA A 297 14.75 -5.78 -11.90
N VAL A 298 14.88 -5.68 -10.57
CA VAL A 298 16.09 -6.09 -9.84
C VAL A 298 16.08 -7.55 -9.38
N GLY A 299 14.95 -8.24 -9.52
CA GLY A 299 14.82 -9.65 -9.19
C GLY A 299 13.55 -10.25 -9.78
N GLU A 300 13.53 -11.57 -9.91
CA GLU A 300 12.36 -12.36 -10.29
C GLU A 300 11.71 -12.96 -9.03
N VAL A 301 10.39 -13.07 -9.04
CA VAL A 301 9.61 -13.71 -7.99
C VAL A 301 8.45 -14.50 -8.60
N ASP A 302 8.15 -15.68 -8.05
CA ASP A 302 6.98 -16.45 -8.45
C ASP A 302 5.71 -15.83 -7.85
N ILE A 303 4.74 -15.54 -8.71
CA ILE A 303 3.42 -15.04 -8.33
C ILE A 303 2.37 -16.05 -8.76
N ALA A 304 2.05 -16.96 -7.86
CA ALA A 304 1.06 -18.03 -8.01
C ALA A 304 1.31 -18.90 -9.25
N GLY A 305 2.57 -19.28 -9.48
CA GLY A 305 3.01 -20.02 -10.66
C GLY A 305 3.23 -19.15 -11.91
N GLY A 306 3.04 -17.83 -11.79
CA GLY A 306 3.31 -16.83 -12.83
C GLY A 306 4.60 -16.06 -12.59
N LYS A 307 5.07 -15.35 -13.62
CA LYS A 307 6.27 -14.51 -13.52
C LYS A 307 5.93 -13.15 -12.89
N GLY A 308 6.60 -12.83 -11.79
CA GLY A 308 6.66 -11.49 -11.22
C GLY A 308 8.08 -10.96 -11.11
N ILE A 309 8.20 -9.68 -10.81
CA ILE A 309 9.46 -8.99 -10.60
C ILE A 309 9.46 -8.24 -9.28
N ILE A 310 10.65 -7.93 -8.76
CA ILE A 310 10.86 -6.88 -7.76
C ILE A 310 11.35 -5.64 -8.51
N PRO A 311 10.52 -4.59 -8.66
CA PRO A 311 10.93 -3.38 -9.32
C PRO A 311 11.62 -2.41 -8.36
N GLN A 312 12.66 -1.74 -8.84
CA GLN A 312 13.27 -0.58 -8.22
C GLN A 312 12.86 0.66 -9.02
N ILE A 313 12.39 1.68 -8.33
CA ILE A 313 12.06 2.99 -8.92
C ILE A 313 13.06 4.01 -8.38
N THR A 314 13.66 4.78 -9.29
CA THR A 314 14.52 5.92 -8.98
C THR A 314 13.93 7.20 -9.55
N GLY A 315 13.91 8.26 -8.74
CA GLY A 315 13.54 9.61 -9.16
C GLY A 315 14.20 10.67 -8.29
N SER A 316 13.96 11.94 -8.64
CA SER A 316 14.51 13.10 -7.95
C SER A 316 13.38 13.94 -7.37
N ALA A 317 13.66 14.63 -6.26
CA ALA A 317 12.72 15.54 -5.64
C ALA A 317 13.39 16.86 -5.27
N TYR A 318 12.62 17.94 -5.33
CA TYR A 318 13.12 19.30 -5.16
C TYR A 318 12.25 20.08 -4.17
N ILE A 319 12.88 20.83 -3.26
CA ILE A 319 12.19 21.75 -2.34
C ILE A 319 11.54 22.87 -3.16
N THR A 320 10.25 23.10 -2.95
CA THR A 320 9.50 24.22 -3.51
C THR A 320 9.24 25.32 -2.48
N GLY A 321 9.31 25.01 -1.18
CA GLY A 321 9.24 26.02 -0.14
C GLY A 321 9.23 25.48 1.29
N PHE A 322 9.51 26.38 2.23
CA PHE A 322 9.28 26.16 3.66
C PHE A 322 8.10 27.01 4.09
N ASN A 323 7.05 26.37 4.57
CA ASN A 323 5.77 27.04 4.81
C ASN A 323 5.35 26.94 6.28
N GLU A 324 4.70 28.00 6.76
CA GLU A 324 4.01 28.03 8.05
C GLU A 324 2.51 28.22 7.82
N TRP A 325 1.73 27.20 8.17
CA TRP A 325 0.29 27.19 8.00
C TRP A 325 -0.41 27.55 9.29
N ILE A 326 -1.39 28.43 9.17
CA ILE A 326 -2.20 28.91 10.28
C ILE A 326 -3.64 28.45 10.08
N ILE A 327 -4.22 27.91 11.15
CA ILE A 327 -5.65 27.58 11.23
C ILE A 327 -6.26 28.41 12.38
N ASP A 328 -7.06 29.41 12.01
CA ASP A 328 -7.80 30.23 12.98
C ASP A 328 -9.09 29.51 13.38
N SER A 329 -9.41 29.50 14.67
CA SER A 329 -10.65 28.88 15.16
C SER A 329 -11.91 29.57 14.64
N GLN A 330 -11.81 30.84 14.22
CA GLN A 330 -12.89 31.65 13.68
C GLN A 330 -12.99 31.63 12.15
N ASP A 331 -12.03 31.02 11.45
CA ASP A 331 -12.09 30.90 9.98
C ASP A 331 -13.20 29.90 9.59
N PRO A 332 -14.25 30.32 8.87
CA PRO A 332 -15.33 29.43 8.46
C PRO A 332 -14.89 28.37 7.44
N LEU A 333 -13.76 28.59 6.75
CA LEU A 333 -13.18 27.67 5.77
C LEU A 333 -11.94 26.95 6.32
N ARG A 334 -11.80 26.90 7.66
CA ARG A 334 -10.61 26.36 8.32
C ARG A 334 -10.27 24.92 7.91
N ASN A 335 -11.27 24.09 7.61
CA ASN A 335 -11.12 22.69 7.18
C ASN A 335 -10.91 22.52 5.66
N GLY A 336 -10.89 23.62 4.91
CA GLY A 336 -10.75 23.61 3.45
C GLY A 336 -12.02 23.17 2.69
N PHE A 337 -11.93 23.21 1.36
CA PHE A 337 -13.00 22.86 0.43
C PHE A 337 -12.45 22.50 -0.95
N LEU A 338 -13.31 21.93 -1.81
CA LEU A 338 -13.06 21.78 -3.25
C LEU A 338 -14.23 22.36 -4.03
N LEU A 339 -13.95 22.96 -5.18
CA LEU A 339 -14.97 23.39 -6.15
C LEU A 339 -15.12 22.36 -7.27
N GLY A 340 -16.36 22.07 -7.68
CA GLY A 340 -16.70 21.12 -8.76
C GLY A 340 -17.75 20.08 -8.37
N SER A 341 -18.36 19.44 -9.36
CA SER A 341 -19.52 18.51 -9.22
C SER A 341 -19.17 17.10 -8.75
N ARG A 342 -17.89 16.78 -8.56
CA ARG A 342 -17.45 15.51 -7.96
C ARG A 342 -17.13 15.77 -6.49
N THR A 343 -18.17 15.72 -5.66
CA THR A 343 -18.07 15.78 -4.21
C THR A 343 -17.27 14.61 -3.67
N GLN A 344 -16.58 14.87 -2.57
CA GLN A 344 -15.65 14.05 -1.79
C GLN A 344 -16.30 12.84 -1.09
N GLU A 345 -17.34 12.27 -1.69
CA GLU A 345 -17.79 10.92 -1.39
C GLU A 345 -17.40 10.08 -2.59
N GLU A 346 -16.12 9.65 -2.62
CA GLU A 346 -15.89 8.30 -3.11
C GLU A 346 -16.81 7.44 -2.27
N GLN A 347 -17.91 6.96 -2.87
CA GLN A 347 -18.64 5.87 -2.26
C GLN A 347 -17.60 4.77 -2.08
N GLU A 348 -17.08 4.61 -0.85
CA GLU A 348 -16.23 3.50 -0.48
C GLU A 348 -16.83 2.27 -1.16
N ASN A 349 -16.00 1.53 -1.89
CA ASN A 349 -16.44 0.35 -2.65
C ASN A 349 -17.44 -0.40 -1.78
N PRO A 350 -18.69 -0.65 -2.23
CA PRO A 350 -19.72 -1.25 -1.39
C PRO A 350 -19.23 -2.50 -0.66
N ARG A 351 -18.31 -3.28 -1.26
CA ARG A 351 -17.62 -4.40 -0.59
C ARG A 351 -16.91 -3.98 0.69
N SER A 352 -16.09 -2.92 0.66
CA SER A 352 -15.35 -2.40 1.83
C SER A 352 -16.31 -1.97 2.94
N ARG A 353 -17.35 -1.21 2.60
CA ARG A 353 -18.39 -0.78 3.56
C ARG A 353 -19.06 -1.98 4.24
N ILE A 354 -19.37 -3.01 3.46
CA ILE A 354 -19.95 -4.26 3.98
C ILE A 354 -19.00 -4.94 4.98
N VAL A 355 -17.71 -5.09 4.66
CA VAL A 355 -16.73 -5.74 5.55
C VAL A 355 -16.55 -4.95 6.85
N GLN A 356 -16.37 -3.63 6.75
CA GLN A 356 -16.21 -2.77 7.92
C GLN A 356 -17.45 -2.82 8.83
N ALA A 357 -18.64 -2.73 8.24
CA ALA A 357 -19.90 -2.86 8.98
C ALA A 357 -20.03 -4.22 9.67
N ALA A 358 -19.69 -5.31 8.97
CA ALA A 358 -19.72 -6.66 9.52
C ALA A 358 -18.79 -6.79 10.73
N TRP A 359 -17.54 -6.35 10.62
CA TRP A 359 -16.55 -6.47 11.69
C TRP A 359 -16.89 -5.60 12.90
N LYS A 360 -17.47 -4.42 12.66
CA LYS A 360 -18.00 -3.57 13.73
C LYS A 360 -19.11 -4.30 14.49
N LEU A 361 -20.08 -4.89 13.78
CA LEU A 361 -21.17 -5.63 14.41
C LEU A 361 -20.70 -6.89 15.13
N PHE A 362 -19.73 -7.62 14.57
CA PHE A 362 -19.12 -8.78 15.21
C PHE A 362 -18.46 -8.40 16.54
N ARG A 363 -17.82 -7.23 16.61
CA ARG A 363 -17.24 -6.69 17.85
C ARG A 363 -18.31 -6.28 18.87
N GLU A 364 -19.41 -5.69 18.42
CA GLU A 364 -20.43 -5.12 19.33
C GLU A 364 -21.39 -6.18 19.90
N LYS A 365 -21.79 -7.18 19.11
CA LYS A 365 -22.79 -8.18 19.53
C LYS A 365 -22.42 -9.64 19.25
N GLY A 366 -21.23 -9.89 18.68
CA GLY A 366 -20.77 -11.22 18.33
C GLY A 366 -21.24 -11.70 16.96
N TYR A 367 -20.52 -12.67 16.39
CA TYR A 367 -20.80 -13.23 15.07
C TYR A 367 -22.19 -13.88 14.98
N GLU A 368 -22.56 -14.69 15.98
CA GLU A 368 -23.85 -15.42 15.98
C GLU A 368 -25.06 -14.49 15.96
N GLN A 369 -25.00 -13.36 16.68
CA GLN A 369 -26.10 -12.41 16.80
C GLN A 369 -26.15 -11.38 15.67
N THR A 370 -25.16 -11.40 14.78
CA THR A 370 -25.09 -10.53 13.60
C THR A 370 -25.78 -11.19 12.41
N GLY A 371 -26.83 -10.54 11.89
CA GLY A 371 -27.53 -10.93 10.67
C GLY A 371 -27.06 -10.12 9.47
N ILE A 372 -27.26 -10.67 8.27
CA ILE A 372 -26.95 -9.99 6.99
C ILE A 372 -27.71 -8.66 6.89
N ALA A 373 -28.96 -8.62 7.33
CA ALA A 373 -29.77 -7.39 7.33
C ALA A 373 -29.15 -6.27 8.19
N ASP A 374 -28.51 -6.60 9.31
CA ASP A 374 -27.83 -5.61 10.14
C ASP A 374 -26.61 -5.03 9.43
N VAL A 375 -25.86 -5.89 8.73
CA VAL A 375 -24.67 -5.51 7.96
C VAL A 375 -25.08 -4.60 6.79
N ILE A 376 -26.11 -4.98 6.04
CA ILE A 376 -26.65 -4.20 4.92
C ILE A 376 -27.10 -2.82 5.41
N ALA A 377 -27.83 -2.77 6.52
CA ALA A 377 -28.32 -1.52 7.09
C ALA A 377 -27.18 -0.60 7.55
N LEU A 378 -26.17 -1.15 8.24
CA LEU A 378 -25.03 -0.37 8.73
C LEU A 378 -24.07 0.05 7.62
N ALA A 379 -23.91 -0.77 6.58
CA ALA A 379 -23.06 -0.47 5.42
C ALA A 379 -23.69 0.54 4.45
N GLU A 380 -24.99 0.83 4.61
CA GLU A 380 -25.78 1.68 3.71
C GLU A 380 -25.72 1.19 2.25
N VAL A 381 -25.86 -0.12 2.05
CA VAL A 381 -25.89 -0.78 0.73
C VAL A 381 -27.26 -1.41 0.48
N SER A 382 -27.59 -1.67 -0.79
CA SER A 382 -28.76 -2.49 -1.12
C SER A 382 -28.49 -3.99 -0.92
N GLU A 383 -29.55 -4.79 -0.85
CA GLU A 383 -29.46 -6.24 -0.77
C GLU A 383 -28.79 -6.84 -2.02
N ASP A 384 -29.12 -6.32 -3.21
CA ASP A 384 -28.49 -6.71 -4.49
C ASP A 384 -26.99 -6.38 -4.52
N GLU A 385 -26.57 -5.27 -3.90
CA GLU A 385 -25.15 -4.93 -3.77
C GLU A 385 -24.42 -5.87 -2.81
N PHE A 386 -25.04 -6.26 -1.69
CA PHE A 386 -24.44 -7.24 -0.79
C PHE A 386 -24.22 -8.57 -1.50
N TYR A 387 -25.26 -9.10 -2.15
CA TYR A 387 -25.18 -10.39 -2.86
C TYR A 387 -24.32 -10.37 -4.12
N ARG A 388 -23.91 -9.19 -4.60
CA ARG A 388 -22.88 -9.07 -5.64
C ARG A 388 -21.51 -9.49 -5.14
N PHE A 389 -21.21 -9.30 -3.86
CA PHE A 389 -19.89 -9.57 -3.27
C PHE A 389 -19.88 -10.77 -2.32
N PHE A 390 -20.95 -10.97 -1.55
CA PHE A 390 -21.05 -11.99 -0.52
C PHE A 390 -22.37 -12.75 -0.68
N THR A 391 -22.29 -14.06 -0.85
CA THR A 391 -23.49 -14.92 -1.00
C THR A 391 -24.09 -15.28 0.36
N ARG A 392 -23.26 -15.36 1.41
CA ARG A 392 -23.63 -15.81 2.75
C ARG A 392 -22.89 -15.02 3.83
N LYS A 393 -23.38 -15.07 5.07
CA LYS A 393 -22.71 -14.45 6.24
C LYS A 393 -21.29 -15.00 6.43
N ASP A 394 -21.11 -16.30 6.22
CA ASP A 394 -19.82 -17.01 6.34
C ASP A 394 -18.75 -16.41 5.40
N ASP A 395 -19.14 -15.84 4.26
CA ASP A 395 -18.20 -15.18 3.33
C ASP A 395 -17.54 -13.94 3.96
N LEU A 396 -18.18 -13.33 4.96
CA LEU A 396 -17.60 -12.21 5.71
C LEU A 396 -16.49 -12.67 6.66
N GLU A 397 -16.47 -13.95 7.06
CA GLU A 397 -15.41 -14.52 7.89
C GLU A 397 -14.14 -14.78 7.08
N HIS A 398 -14.31 -15.13 5.79
CA HIS A 398 -13.20 -15.32 4.86
C HIS A 398 -12.36 -14.04 4.71
N THR A 399 -12.97 -12.87 4.94
CA THR A 399 -12.26 -11.57 4.90
C THR A 399 -11.17 -11.45 5.98
N LEU A 400 -11.21 -12.27 7.04
CA LEU A 400 -10.12 -12.35 8.00
C LEU A 400 -8.87 -13.01 7.40
N GLY A 401 -9.07 -14.02 6.54
CA GLY A 401 -7.97 -14.70 5.87
C GLY A 401 -7.30 -13.77 4.88
N ASP A 402 -8.12 -13.00 4.16
CA ASP A 402 -7.72 -11.90 3.29
C ASP A 402 -6.91 -10.83 4.04
N LEU A 403 -7.32 -10.43 5.25
CA LEU A 403 -6.57 -9.49 6.08
C LEU A 403 -5.17 -10.03 6.44
N PHE A 404 -5.09 -11.29 6.87
CA PHE A 404 -3.81 -11.91 7.24
C PHE A 404 -2.88 -12.02 6.04
N ASP A 405 -3.40 -12.48 4.91
CA ASP A 405 -2.64 -12.62 3.67
C ASP A 405 -2.14 -11.26 3.18
N ARG A 406 -2.97 -10.21 3.31
CA ARG A 406 -2.58 -8.82 3.06
C ARG A 406 -1.41 -8.38 3.92
N LYS A 407 -1.53 -8.56 5.24
CA LYS A 407 -0.45 -8.20 6.18
C LYS A 407 0.83 -8.95 5.83
N TYR A 408 0.75 -10.25 5.54
CA TYR A 408 1.93 -11.03 5.18
C TYR A 408 2.63 -10.51 3.93
N ALA A 409 1.89 -10.16 2.88
CA ALA A 409 2.50 -9.64 1.66
C ALA A 409 3.05 -8.22 1.85
N GLU A 410 2.38 -7.35 2.60
CA GLU A 410 2.93 -6.04 3.00
C GLU A 410 4.25 -6.19 3.79
N LEU A 411 4.31 -7.14 4.73
CA LEU A 411 5.52 -7.45 5.48
C LEU A 411 6.62 -7.96 4.56
N MET A 412 6.34 -8.90 3.66
CA MET A 412 7.36 -9.44 2.74
C MET A 412 8.00 -8.38 1.85
N VAL A 413 7.30 -7.29 1.57
CA VAL A 413 7.81 -6.16 0.78
C VAL A 413 8.73 -5.28 1.61
N SER A 414 8.32 -4.96 2.83
CA SER A 414 9.03 -4.04 3.71
C SER A 414 10.16 -4.71 4.50
N MET A 415 10.17 -6.04 4.53
CA MET A 415 11.12 -6.83 5.29
C MET A 415 12.54 -6.69 4.74
N SER A 416 13.48 -6.47 5.65
CA SER A 416 14.88 -6.36 5.28
C SER A 416 15.38 -7.64 4.61
N PRO A 417 15.97 -7.55 3.40
CA PRO A 417 16.49 -8.73 2.71
C PRO A 417 17.74 -9.32 3.39
N ARG A 418 18.28 -8.63 4.41
CA ARG A 418 19.45 -9.09 5.20
C ARG A 418 19.08 -10.02 6.35
N LEU A 419 17.79 -10.17 6.67
CA LEU A 419 17.35 -11.09 7.71
C LEU A 419 17.59 -12.54 7.29
N SER A 420 18.08 -13.34 8.22
CA SER A 420 18.07 -14.80 8.09
C SER A 420 16.64 -15.31 7.97
N VAL A 421 16.44 -16.48 7.35
CA VAL A 421 15.11 -17.06 7.17
C VAL A 421 14.42 -17.28 8.51
N ARG A 422 15.16 -17.68 9.54
CA ARG A 422 14.66 -17.78 10.90
C ARG A 422 14.12 -16.45 11.42
N GLU A 423 14.85 -15.37 11.23
CA GLU A 423 14.40 -14.04 11.65
C GLU A 423 13.15 -13.59 10.88
N LYS A 424 13.09 -13.86 9.56
CA LYS A 424 11.90 -13.60 8.73
C LYS A 424 10.66 -14.29 9.31
N LEU A 425 10.74 -15.60 9.59
CA LEU A 425 9.63 -16.38 10.14
C LEU A 425 9.20 -15.90 11.53
N ILE A 426 10.14 -15.60 12.43
CA ILE A 426 9.85 -15.03 13.76
C ILE A 426 9.12 -13.69 13.62
N TYR A 427 9.58 -12.83 12.70
CA TYR A 427 8.99 -11.53 12.46
C TYR A 427 7.57 -11.64 11.91
N LEU A 428 7.34 -12.51 10.91
CA LEU A 428 6.01 -12.78 10.35
C LEU A 428 5.01 -13.23 11.44
N ASN A 429 5.38 -14.19 12.29
CA ASN A 429 4.50 -14.63 13.38
C ASN A 429 4.17 -13.51 14.37
N LYS A 430 5.19 -12.75 14.78
CA LYS A 430 5.02 -11.64 15.72
C LYS A 430 4.02 -10.61 15.17
N GLU A 431 4.15 -10.25 13.90
CA GLU A 431 3.29 -9.26 13.27
C GLU A 431 1.87 -9.77 13.05
N LEU A 432 1.70 -11.05 12.68
CA LEU A 432 0.37 -11.67 12.64
C LEU A 432 -0.29 -11.64 14.03
N PHE A 433 0.43 -12.04 15.08
CA PHE A 433 -0.12 -12.06 16.44
C PHE A 433 -0.46 -10.66 16.94
N THR A 434 0.34 -9.67 16.56
CA THR A 434 0.06 -8.26 16.86
C THR A 434 -1.23 -7.81 16.18
N LEU A 435 -1.42 -8.18 14.91
CA LEU A 435 -2.64 -7.91 14.14
C LEU A 435 -3.88 -8.55 14.79
N ILE A 436 -3.78 -9.83 15.18
CA ILE A 436 -4.87 -10.57 15.84
C ILE A 436 -5.28 -9.90 17.15
N GLU A 437 -4.32 -9.52 17.99
CA GLU A 437 -4.61 -8.90 19.29
C GLU A 437 -5.26 -7.52 19.16
N LYS A 438 -4.84 -6.72 18.17
CA LYS A 438 -5.17 -5.30 18.11
C LYS A 438 -6.31 -4.96 17.17
N GLU A 439 -6.34 -5.61 16.01
CA GLU A 439 -7.19 -5.19 14.90
C GLU A 439 -8.41 -6.10 14.72
N VAL A 440 -8.28 -7.38 15.06
CA VAL A 440 -9.33 -8.38 14.84
C VAL A 440 -10.28 -8.46 16.04
N PRO A 441 -11.61 -8.48 15.84
CA PRO A 441 -12.55 -8.73 16.94
C PRO A 441 -12.31 -10.09 17.60
N PHE A 442 -12.11 -10.11 18.92
CA PHE A 442 -11.84 -11.33 19.68
C PHE A 442 -12.92 -12.42 19.50
N GLU A 443 -14.17 -12.00 19.43
CA GLU A 443 -15.35 -12.84 19.22
C GLU A 443 -15.31 -13.53 17.85
N LEU A 444 -14.78 -12.84 16.82
CA LEU A 444 -14.61 -13.39 15.48
C LEU A 444 -13.51 -14.46 15.48
N VAL A 445 -12.36 -14.19 16.10
CA VAL A 445 -11.27 -15.18 16.23
C VAL A 445 -11.77 -16.41 16.99
N THR A 446 -12.49 -16.21 18.09
CA THR A 446 -13.04 -17.30 18.90
C THR A 446 -14.05 -18.12 18.11
N HIS A 447 -14.93 -17.48 17.34
CA HIS A 447 -15.86 -18.20 16.48
C HIS A 447 -15.12 -19.09 15.47
N ILE A 448 -14.14 -18.54 14.76
CA ILE A 448 -13.37 -19.26 13.72
C ILE A 448 -12.54 -20.40 14.31
N TYR A 449 -11.80 -20.18 15.40
CA TYR A 449 -10.85 -21.17 15.91
C TYR A 449 -11.45 -22.17 16.91
N VAL A 450 -12.58 -21.85 17.56
CA VAL A 450 -13.17 -22.70 18.61
C VAL A 450 -14.52 -23.27 18.22
N ASN A 451 -15.39 -22.47 17.61
CA ASN A 451 -16.79 -22.86 17.39
C ASN A 451 -17.05 -23.41 15.99
N MET A 452 -16.21 -23.06 15.02
CA MET A 452 -16.36 -23.48 13.63
C MET A 452 -15.75 -24.87 13.40
N PRO A 453 -16.50 -25.80 12.76
CA PRO A 453 -15.96 -27.09 12.34
C PRO A 453 -14.77 -26.91 11.39
N GLU A 454 -13.77 -27.78 11.52
CA GLU A 454 -12.52 -27.70 10.75
C GLU A 454 -12.77 -27.63 9.23
N GLU A 455 -13.77 -28.37 8.72
CA GLU A 455 -14.10 -28.41 7.30
C GLU A 455 -14.65 -27.09 6.74
N ARG A 456 -15.02 -26.15 7.63
CA ARG A 456 -15.49 -24.81 7.27
C ARG A 456 -14.47 -23.71 7.55
N GLN A 457 -13.36 -24.04 8.20
CA GLN A 457 -12.34 -23.05 8.51
C GLN A 457 -11.54 -22.72 7.25
N GLU A 458 -11.93 -21.66 6.55
CA GLU A 458 -11.16 -21.08 5.43
C GLU A 458 -9.71 -20.76 5.84
N MET A 459 -9.45 -20.57 7.15
CA MET A 459 -8.09 -20.45 7.68
C MET A 459 -7.18 -21.64 7.35
N LEU A 460 -7.75 -22.80 7.04
CA LEU A 460 -7.06 -24.04 6.68
C LEU A 460 -6.98 -24.26 5.16
N ASN A 461 -7.56 -23.36 4.36
CA ASN A 461 -7.49 -23.44 2.91
C ASN A 461 -6.02 -23.35 2.44
N LYS A 462 -5.53 -24.46 1.87
CA LYS A 462 -4.14 -24.60 1.39
C LYS A 462 -3.80 -23.69 0.20
N GLU A 463 -4.80 -23.07 -0.43
CA GLU A 463 -4.58 -22.10 -1.50
C GLU A 463 -4.20 -20.69 -1.03
N ARG A 464 -4.36 -20.40 0.27
CA ARG A 464 -4.04 -19.09 0.87
C ARG A 464 -2.56 -18.75 0.76
N PHE A 465 -2.25 -17.45 0.76
CA PHE A 465 -0.88 -16.96 0.64
C PHE A 465 0.03 -17.54 1.73
N TYR A 466 -0.47 -17.61 2.96
CA TYR A 466 0.23 -18.19 4.09
C TYR A 466 0.82 -19.59 3.81
N TYR A 467 0.03 -20.51 3.25
CA TYR A 467 0.46 -21.89 2.99
C TYR A 467 1.39 -22.01 1.77
N LYS A 468 1.57 -20.94 1.00
CA LYS A 468 2.57 -20.85 -0.08
C LYS A 468 3.86 -20.20 0.44
N LEU A 469 3.72 -19.13 1.23
CA LEU A 469 4.84 -18.34 1.76
C LEU A 469 5.71 -19.11 2.76
N ILE A 470 5.11 -19.74 3.78
CA ILE A 470 5.87 -20.37 4.86
C ILE A 470 6.74 -21.54 4.36
N PRO A 471 6.23 -22.48 3.51
CA PRO A 471 7.09 -23.50 2.93
C PRO A 471 8.22 -22.93 2.06
N GLN A 472 7.94 -21.89 1.25
CA GLN A 472 8.96 -21.25 0.41
C GLN A 472 10.11 -20.67 1.24
N LEU A 473 9.80 -19.97 2.33
CA LEU A 473 10.81 -19.45 3.24
C LEU A 473 11.62 -20.58 3.88
N ILE A 474 10.96 -21.64 4.36
CA ILE A 474 11.67 -22.78 4.93
C ILE A 474 12.59 -23.45 3.90
N GLU A 475 12.13 -23.60 2.66
CA GLU A 475 12.92 -24.13 1.56
C GLU A 475 14.14 -23.24 1.23
N GLU A 476 13.99 -21.91 1.28
CA GLU A 476 15.11 -20.94 1.20
C GLU A 476 16.13 -21.18 2.31
N GLY A 477 15.66 -21.41 3.55
CA GLY A 477 16.50 -21.72 4.71
C GLY A 477 17.25 -23.06 4.53
N GLN A 478 16.60 -24.06 3.96
CA GLN A 478 17.21 -25.35 3.64
C GLN A 478 18.27 -25.23 2.53
N LYS A 479 17.96 -24.48 1.46
CA LYS A 479 18.88 -24.26 0.32
C LYS A 479 20.11 -23.45 0.71
N SER A 480 19.96 -22.47 1.61
CA SER A 480 21.06 -21.66 2.13
C SER A 480 21.91 -22.39 3.19
N GLY A 481 21.46 -23.57 3.65
CA GLY A 481 22.10 -24.33 4.72
C GLY A 481 21.83 -23.78 6.12
N GLU A 482 20.93 -22.80 6.27
CA GLU A 482 20.47 -22.32 7.58
C GLU A 482 19.67 -23.39 8.33
N PHE A 483 18.81 -24.11 7.62
CA PHE A 483 17.99 -25.20 8.17
C PHE A 483 18.44 -26.59 7.70
N ARG A 484 18.23 -27.59 8.55
CA ARG A 484 18.40 -29.02 8.26
C ARG A 484 17.46 -29.50 7.15
N THR A 485 17.89 -30.51 6.40
CA THR A 485 17.23 -31.00 5.17
C THR A 485 16.73 -32.44 5.27
N ASP A 486 16.63 -32.99 6.48
CA ASP A 486 16.14 -34.34 6.75
C ASP A 486 14.61 -34.41 6.96
N GLU A 487 13.94 -33.25 6.92
CA GLU A 487 12.49 -33.10 6.78
C GLU A 487 12.19 -32.19 5.57
N THR A 488 11.04 -32.39 4.91
CA THR A 488 10.65 -31.53 3.78
C THR A 488 10.15 -30.16 4.26
N ALA A 489 10.30 -29.13 3.43
CA ALA A 489 9.84 -27.78 3.77
C ALA A 489 8.34 -27.73 4.08
N GLU A 490 7.52 -28.54 3.40
CA GLU A 490 6.08 -28.63 3.63
C GLU A 490 5.74 -29.23 5.00
N ALA A 491 6.45 -30.28 5.42
CA ALA A 491 6.21 -30.91 6.72
C ALA A 491 6.63 -30.00 7.88
N ALA A 492 7.76 -29.31 7.73
CA ALA A 492 8.20 -28.30 8.68
C ALA A 492 7.25 -27.08 8.73
N ALA A 493 6.70 -26.67 7.59
CA ALA A 493 5.71 -25.59 7.51
C ALA A 493 4.38 -25.99 8.18
N GLU A 494 3.94 -27.23 8.02
CA GLU A 494 2.72 -27.71 8.69
C GLU A 494 2.88 -27.75 10.21
N THR A 495 4.05 -28.12 10.71
CA THR A 495 4.37 -28.07 12.14
C THR A 495 4.40 -26.64 12.65
N TYR A 496 5.01 -25.72 11.90
CA TYR A 496 4.99 -24.29 12.20
C TYR A 496 3.56 -23.75 12.29
N ALA A 497 2.73 -24.03 11.28
CA ALA A 497 1.34 -23.61 11.24
C ALA A 497 0.51 -24.23 12.38
N SER A 498 0.76 -25.49 12.72
CA SER A 498 0.09 -26.16 13.84
C SER A 498 0.43 -25.52 15.18
N LEU A 499 1.69 -25.13 15.39
CA LEU A 499 2.09 -24.38 16.59
C LEU A 499 1.40 -23.02 16.65
N GLU A 500 1.37 -22.30 15.53
CA GLU A 500 0.70 -21.00 15.42
C GLU A 500 -0.79 -21.09 15.75
N ARG A 501 -1.52 -22.00 15.09
CA ARG A 501 -2.94 -22.27 15.34
C ARG A 501 -3.19 -22.73 16.78
N GLY A 502 -2.34 -23.61 17.32
CA GLY A 502 -2.45 -24.09 18.69
C GLY A 502 -2.29 -22.97 19.73
N MET A 503 -1.43 -21.98 19.45
CA MET A 503 -1.31 -20.79 20.30
C MET A 503 -2.56 -19.91 20.26
N ILE A 504 -3.12 -19.67 19.06
CA ILE A 504 -4.36 -18.90 18.88
C ILE A 504 -5.53 -19.61 19.57
N TYR A 505 -5.66 -20.92 19.38
CA TYR A 505 -6.71 -21.73 20.02
C TYR A 505 -6.65 -21.64 21.56
N ASP A 506 -5.48 -21.89 22.16
CA ASP A 506 -5.31 -21.78 23.61
C ASP A 506 -5.60 -20.36 24.11
N TRP A 507 -5.24 -19.33 23.34
CA TRP A 507 -5.53 -17.94 23.65
C TRP A 507 -7.04 -17.65 23.66
N CYS A 508 -7.79 -18.15 22.66
CA CYS A 508 -9.25 -18.05 22.63
C CYS A 508 -9.90 -18.78 23.83
N VAL A 509 -9.48 -20.01 24.12
CA VAL A 509 -10.02 -20.81 25.25
C VAL A 509 -9.75 -20.13 26.60
N LYS A 510 -8.64 -19.42 26.74
CA LYS A 510 -8.30 -18.64 27.94
C LYS A 510 -8.94 -17.25 27.99
N GLY A 511 -9.78 -16.90 27.00
CA GLY A 511 -10.50 -15.64 26.96
C GLY A 511 -9.63 -14.43 26.61
N GLY A 512 -8.55 -14.62 25.86
CA GLY A 512 -7.75 -13.54 25.29
C GLY A 512 -6.96 -12.68 26.28
N LYS A 513 -6.81 -13.11 27.54
CA LYS A 513 -6.23 -12.30 28.62
C LYS A 513 -4.70 -12.21 28.61
N GLU A 514 -4.04 -13.21 28.05
CA GLU A 514 -2.58 -13.28 27.94
C GLU A 514 -2.16 -12.74 26.56
N SER A 515 -0.95 -12.19 26.45
CA SER A 515 -0.45 -11.80 25.12
C SER A 515 -0.08 -13.03 24.30
N LEU A 516 -0.79 -13.21 23.20
CA LEU A 516 -0.48 -14.09 22.09
C LEU A 516 0.89 -13.72 21.48
N VAL A 517 1.23 -12.44 21.33
CA VAL A 517 2.55 -11.97 20.83
C VAL A 517 3.67 -12.47 21.73
N GLU A 518 3.58 -12.24 23.05
CA GLU A 518 4.60 -12.73 23.99
C GLU A 518 4.75 -14.25 23.96
N LYS A 519 3.64 -14.97 23.73
CA LYS A 519 3.64 -16.43 23.64
C LYS A 519 4.34 -16.90 22.35
N GLY A 520 4.03 -16.29 21.21
CA GLY A 520 4.69 -16.55 19.93
C GLY A 520 6.19 -16.32 19.99
N GLN A 521 6.61 -15.20 20.58
CA GLN A 521 8.02 -14.86 20.78
C GLN A 521 8.78 -15.83 21.70
N LYS A 522 8.09 -16.62 22.52
CA LYS A 522 8.71 -17.67 23.35
C LYS A 522 8.79 -19.03 22.64
N ILE A 523 7.76 -19.39 21.86
CA ILE A 523 7.62 -20.74 21.29
C ILE A 523 8.26 -20.86 19.90
N ILE A 524 7.99 -19.91 19.00
CA ILE A 524 8.45 -19.98 17.60
C ILE A 524 9.98 -20.02 17.50
N PRO A 525 10.76 -19.21 18.23
CA PRO A 525 12.22 -19.27 18.15
C PRO A 525 12.84 -20.59 18.62
N VAL A 526 12.16 -21.32 19.51
CA VAL A 526 12.58 -22.64 20.01
C VAL A 526 12.39 -23.69 18.93
N TYR A 527 11.21 -23.71 18.30
CA TYR A 527 10.93 -24.61 17.18
C TYR A 527 11.90 -24.38 16.02
N LEU A 528 12.02 -23.14 15.54
CA LEU A 528 12.94 -22.80 14.45
C LEU A 528 14.41 -23.04 14.85
N GLY A 529 14.75 -22.94 16.14
CA GLY A 529 16.06 -23.31 16.65
C GLY A 529 16.37 -24.81 16.48
N SER A 530 15.37 -25.68 16.61
CA SER A 530 15.52 -27.13 16.38
C SER A 530 15.70 -27.52 14.91
N MET A 531 15.43 -26.56 14.00
CA MET A 531 15.62 -26.72 12.57
C MET A 531 17.02 -26.31 12.10
N LEU A 532 17.85 -25.66 12.93
CA LEU A 532 19.16 -25.17 12.51
C LEU A 532 20.10 -26.33 12.07
N SER A 533 20.90 -26.09 11.04
CA SER A 533 21.90 -27.06 10.60
C SER A 533 23.05 -27.15 11.63
N GLY A 534 23.43 -28.38 12.03
CA GLY A 534 24.61 -28.62 12.86
C GLY A 534 24.43 -28.61 14.39
N THR A 535 23.22 -28.76 14.91
CA THR A 535 22.98 -29.15 16.32
C THR A 535 22.92 -30.65 16.54
#